data_AF-A0A0P4WCZ6-F1
#
_entry.id   AF-A0A0P4WCZ6-F1
#
_cell.length_a   1.000
_cell.length_b   1.000
_cell.length_c   1.000
_cell.angle_alpha   90.00
_cell.angle_beta   90.00
_cell.angle_gamma   90.00
#
_symmetry.space_group_name_H-M   'P 1'
#
loop_
_entity.id
_entity.type
_entity.pdbx_description
1 polymer ?
#
loop_
_entity_poly.entity_id
_entity_poly.type
_entity_poly.pdbx_seq_one_letter_code
_entity_poly.pdbx_strand_id
1 'polypeptide(L)'
;MAEGGQAAVVARMEQLYREYNKLSHFLRGHHNVSEDIGDEVHDAADIISIDSLKHQVKNLRKQVQEVTTEKSTLEKALQQHKNESIKQIDKLKQEVGDLKDDTDVLKDILKRLNEELNRYHIKHGKLPPGETVPSKKEISHSSLYKLSGLLQAYDELLLERDTTIKNSNEKLGDFMVQVDSITAENEKLHARLEKLQSQVPLGAEEAEMVAADARLLLEERELLVEELQRQKQHNKQVDAQQQHQLQALKHKIEEYELQNHSLSSELGTWKTKCMQLEKKCSSLHDQLQGSVPQQEHHMAVKECQRLFEELRKAYKQESGSMKGKIYAVRSEKQNLAEKLTDTSACLHRLRGQVSGLKGSLRKCESHIDRRNRSLKALQVTARLTHTRLKALASICSELLEDREKLLDAVTIHKKEKEQLCKEVTLRSAAVGALSQKLKEERLVWSGRVAERDGAMKAARAAWRRSTRESSHLRSLLATKDDTIVSLISDYKLLGLNTNEIRYQHHPNPHKLSGKLP
;
A
#
# COMPACT_ATOMS: atom_id res chain seq x y z
N MET A 1 -35.05 29.35 3.78
CA MET A 1 -36.04 28.63 2.95
C MET A 1 -36.15 27.15 3.36
N ALA A 2 -36.51 26.87 4.62
CA ALA A 2 -36.66 25.49 5.11
C ALA A 2 -37.97 25.25 5.91
N GLU A 3 -38.60 26.31 6.41
CA GLU A 3 -39.75 26.21 7.34
C GLU A 3 -41.09 25.91 6.65
N GLY A 4 -41.24 26.24 5.36
CA GLY A 4 -42.47 25.96 4.60
C GLY A 4 -42.76 24.47 4.42
N GLY A 5 -41.73 23.62 4.42
CA GLY A 5 -41.88 22.16 4.33
C GLY A 5 -42.45 21.56 5.63
N GLN A 6 -41.99 22.04 6.79
CA GLN A 6 -42.54 21.61 8.07
C GLN A 6 -44.00 22.06 8.24
N ALA A 7 -44.35 23.30 7.86
CA ALA A 7 -45.74 23.76 7.90
C ALA A 7 -46.68 22.89 7.05
N ALA A 8 -46.27 22.47 5.86
CA ALA A 8 -47.07 21.60 5.00
C ALA A 8 -47.22 20.16 5.57
N VAL A 9 -46.17 19.61 6.19
CA VAL A 9 -46.22 18.30 6.86
C VAL A 9 -47.08 18.36 8.12
N VAL A 10 -46.98 19.42 8.93
CA VAL A 10 -47.83 19.64 10.11
C VAL A 10 -49.29 19.81 9.71
N ALA A 11 -49.61 20.62 8.69
CA ALA A 11 -50.97 20.76 8.19
C ALA A 11 -51.55 19.42 7.68
N ARG A 12 -50.73 18.58 7.03
CA ARG A 12 -51.16 17.25 6.57
C ARG A 12 -51.29 16.24 7.71
N MET A 13 -50.45 16.33 8.75
CA MET A 13 -50.63 15.58 10.00
C MET A 13 -51.89 16.03 10.73
N GLU A 14 -52.19 17.33 10.84
CA GLU A 14 -53.43 17.82 11.42
C GLU A 14 -54.67 17.39 10.63
N GLN A 15 -54.59 17.34 9.30
CA GLN A 15 -55.68 16.83 8.47
C GLN A 15 -55.88 15.33 8.71
N LEU A 16 -54.82 14.53 8.71
CA LEU A 16 -54.88 13.11 9.06
C LEU A 16 -55.33 12.89 10.52
N TYR A 17 -54.99 13.78 11.45
CA TYR A 17 -55.44 13.71 12.84
C TYR A 17 -56.92 14.11 12.97
N ARG A 18 -57.42 15.02 12.13
CA ARG A 18 -58.85 15.33 12.03
C ARG A 18 -59.65 14.21 11.35
N GLU A 19 -59.10 13.56 10.33
CA GLU A 19 -59.69 12.38 9.68
C GLU A 19 -59.67 11.16 10.62
N TYR A 20 -58.55 10.92 11.32
CA TYR A 20 -58.45 9.94 12.39
C TYR A 20 -59.39 10.24 13.55
N ASN A 21 -59.55 11.50 13.97
CA ASN A 21 -60.52 11.86 15.01
C ASN A 21 -61.98 11.72 14.53
N LYS A 22 -62.28 11.97 13.26
CA LYS A 22 -63.61 11.67 12.68
C LYS A 22 -63.86 10.16 12.64
N LEU A 23 -62.88 9.37 12.21
CA LEU A 23 -62.98 7.91 12.18
C LEU A 23 -63.05 7.32 13.60
N SER A 24 -62.28 7.88 14.54
CA SER A 24 -62.30 7.58 15.98
C SER A 24 -63.65 7.95 16.60
N HIS A 25 -64.28 9.08 16.23
CA HIS A 25 -65.64 9.41 16.67
C HIS A 25 -66.71 8.51 16.03
N PHE A 26 -66.52 8.11 14.78
CA PHE A 26 -67.42 7.18 14.08
C PHE A 26 -67.36 5.78 14.70
N LEU A 27 -66.15 5.33 15.08
CA LEU A 27 -65.92 4.09 15.80
C LEU A 27 -66.34 4.17 17.27
N ARG A 28 -66.14 5.30 17.98
CA ARG A 28 -66.68 5.51 19.34
C ARG A 28 -68.21 5.62 19.37
N GLY A 29 -68.82 6.15 18.31
CA GLY A 29 -70.27 6.08 18.08
C GLY A 29 -70.80 4.65 17.99
N HIS A 30 -69.94 3.67 17.69
CA HIS A 30 -70.22 2.24 17.69
C HIS A 30 -69.52 1.47 18.84
N HIS A 31 -68.95 2.15 19.83
CA HIS A 31 -68.28 1.52 21.00
C HIS A 31 -68.73 2.05 22.37
N ASN A 32 -69.75 2.92 22.43
CA ASN A 32 -70.33 3.39 23.68
C ASN A 32 -71.53 2.54 24.19
N VAL A 33 -71.59 1.25 23.85
CA VAL A 33 -72.43 0.24 24.54
C VAL A 33 -71.70 -1.11 24.65
N SER A 34 -70.48 -1.12 25.20
CA SER A 34 -69.86 -2.33 25.81
C SER A 34 -68.60 -1.96 26.60
N GLU A 35 -68.80 -1.55 27.85
CA GLU A 35 -68.15 -2.14 29.04
C GLU A 35 -68.73 -1.53 30.34
N ASP A 36 -68.87 -2.38 31.37
CA ASP A 36 -69.27 -2.11 32.77
C ASP A 36 -70.69 -1.61 33.13
N ILE A 37 -71.62 -2.57 33.10
CA ILE A 37 -72.44 -3.06 34.23
C ILE A 37 -73.31 -2.04 35.01
N GLY A 38 -74.63 -2.25 35.00
CA GLY A 38 -75.53 -1.85 36.09
C GLY A 38 -76.99 -1.62 35.68
N ASP A 39 -77.87 -2.54 36.10
CA ASP A 39 -79.30 -2.37 36.33
C ASP A 39 -80.27 -2.13 35.13
N GLU A 40 -81.01 -3.22 34.84
CA GLU A 40 -82.40 -3.30 34.35
C GLU A 40 -82.76 -2.97 32.87
N VAL A 41 -83.64 -3.83 32.32
CA VAL A 41 -84.57 -3.60 31.17
C VAL A 41 -84.13 -3.91 29.72
N HIS A 42 -82.99 -4.55 29.39
CA HIS A 42 -82.63 -4.84 27.96
C HIS A 42 -82.53 -6.32 27.48
N ASP A 43 -82.58 -7.33 28.35
CA ASP A 43 -82.36 -8.74 27.97
C ASP A 43 -83.41 -9.37 27.01
N ALA A 44 -84.57 -8.73 26.81
CA ALA A 44 -85.65 -9.31 25.99
C ALA A 44 -85.50 -9.07 24.47
N ALA A 45 -84.82 -7.99 24.04
CA ALA A 45 -84.82 -7.58 22.64
C ALA A 45 -83.74 -8.28 21.79
N ASP A 46 -82.52 -8.37 22.31
CA ASP A 46 -81.38 -8.90 21.55
C ASP A 46 -81.42 -10.41 21.36
N ILE A 47 -82.03 -11.15 22.30
CA ILE A 47 -82.28 -12.59 22.14
C ILE A 47 -83.23 -12.86 20.96
N ILE A 48 -84.30 -12.06 20.82
CA ILE A 48 -85.25 -12.15 19.70
C ILE A 48 -84.55 -11.80 18.37
N SER A 49 -83.67 -10.80 18.36
CA SER A 49 -82.88 -10.42 17.18
C SER A 49 -81.92 -11.53 16.74
N ILE A 50 -81.18 -12.12 17.69
CA ILE A 50 -80.23 -13.21 17.42
C ILE A 50 -80.95 -14.48 16.98
N ASP A 51 -82.07 -14.85 17.60
CA ASP A 51 -82.82 -16.05 17.19
C ASP A 51 -83.57 -15.86 15.88
N SER A 52 -84.00 -14.64 15.54
CA SER A 52 -84.48 -14.27 14.20
C SER A 52 -83.38 -14.45 13.15
N LEU A 53 -82.17 -13.94 13.40
CA LEU A 53 -81.02 -14.11 12.50
C LEU A 53 -80.59 -15.59 12.37
N LYS A 54 -80.62 -16.38 13.45
CA LYS A 54 -80.40 -17.84 13.38
C LYS A 54 -81.48 -18.52 12.53
N HIS A 55 -82.74 -18.12 12.64
CA HIS A 55 -83.81 -18.64 11.79
C HIS A 55 -83.59 -18.26 10.32
N GLN A 56 -83.20 -17.02 10.02
CA GLN A 56 -82.84 -16.60 8.66
C GLN A 56 -81.66 -17.40 8.10
N VAL A 57 -80.57 -17.58 8.85
CA VAL A 57 -79.42 -18.40 8.41
C VAL A 57 -79.82 -19.86 8.22
N LYS A 58 -80.68 -20.43 9.07
CA LYS A 58 -81.21 -21.79 8.92
C LYS A 58 -82.09 -21.92 7.66
N ASN A 59 -82.90 -20.90 7.37
CA ASN A 59 -83.76 -20.88 6.19
C ASN A 59 -82.94 -20.70 4.89
N LEU A 60 -81.94 -19.82 4.90
CA LEU A 60 -80.99 -19.66 3.79
C LEU A 60 -80.17 -20.94 3.54
N ARG A 61 -79.74 -21.65 4.60
CA ARG A 61 -79.11 -22.97 4.45
C ARG A 61 -80.06 -24.00 3.82
N LYS A 62 -81.34 -24.00 4.19
CA LYS A 62 -82.36 -24.87 3.59
C LYS A 62 -82.58 -24.55 2.11
N GLN A 63 -82.71 -23.26 1.75
CA GLN A 63 -82.82 -22.81 0.36
C GLN A 63 -81.58 -23.15 -0.47
N VAL A 64 -80.36 -22.94 0.05
CA VAL A 64 -79.12 -23.37 -0.62
C VAL A 64 -79.11 -24.88 -0.83
N GLN A 65 -79.55 -25.66 0.17
CA GLN A 65 -79.60 -27.11 0.06
C GLN A 65 -80.63 -27.58 -0.98
N GLU A 66 -81.82 -26.98 -1.00
CA GLU A 66 -82.86 -27.18 -2.03
C GLU A 66 -82.32 -26.86 -3.43
N VAL A 67 -81.72 -25.68 -3.63
CA VAL A 67 -81.09 -25.28 -4.91
C VAL A 67 -79.95 -26.22 -5.31
N THR A 68 -79.14 -26.74 -4.37
CA THR A 68 -78.11 -27.74 -4.72
C THR A 68 -78.71 -29.08 -5.12
N THR A 69 -79.85 -29.49 -4.53
CA THR A 69 -80.56 -30.70 -4.97
C THR A 69 -81.22 -30.52 -6.33
N GLU A 70 -81.84 -29.37 -6.60
CA GLU A 70 -82.41 -29.02 -7.91
C GLU A 70 -81.32 -28.93 -8.99
N LYS A 71 -80.16 -28.33 -8.68
CA LYS A 71 -79.02 -28.35 -9.59
C LYS A 71 -78.58 -29.79 -9.91
N SER A 72 -78.51 -30.68 -8.90
CA SER A 72 -78.13 -32.07 -9.12
C SER A 72 -79.16 -32.87 -9.94
N THR A 73 -80.46 -32.59 -9.79
CA THR A 73 -81.50 -33.22 -10.62
C THR A 73 -81.48 -32.68 -12.05
N LEU A 74 -81.27 -31.37 -12.24
CA LEU A 74 -81.12 -30.75 -13.56
C LEU A 74 -79.86 -31.25 -14.29
N GLU A 75 -78.72 -31.41 -13.60
CA GLU A 75 -77.51 -31.99 -14.19
C GLU A 75 -77.73 -33.43 -14.64
N LYS A 76 -78.46 -34.25 -13.86
CA LYS A 76 -78.85 -35.61 -14.25
C LYS A 76 -79.81 -35.61 -15.45
N ALA A 77 -80.82 -34.74 -15.46
CA ALA A 77 -81.75 -34.61 -16.57
C ALA A 77 -81.05 -34.16 -17.87
N LEU A 78 -80.14 -33.19 -17.78
CA LEU A 78 -79.32 -32.75 -18.91
C LEU A 78 -78.41 -33.87 -19.44
N GLN A 79 -77.81 -34.66 -18.55
CA GLN A 79 -76.97 -35.79 -18.94
C GLN A 79 -77.81 -36.92 -19.57
N GLN A 80 -79.03 -37.17 -19.08
CA GLN A 80 -79.97 -38.09 -19.70
C GLN A 80 -80.38 -37.61 -21.10
N HIS A 81 -80.78 -36.34 -21.24
CA HIS A 81 -81.13 -35.74 -22.53
C HIS A 81 -79.96 -35.80 -23.53
N LYS A 82 -78.71 -35.56 -23.09
CA LYS A 82 -77.51 -35.75 -23.92
C LYS A 82 -77.37 -37.21 -24.38
N ASN A 83 -77.53 -38.18 -23.48
CA ASN A 83 -77.44 -39.60 -23.81
C ASN A 83 -78.56 -40.04 -24.77
N GLU A 84 -79.77 -39.51 -24.63
CA GLU A 84 -80.89 -39.73 -25.55
C GLU A 84 -80.64 -39.07 -26.92
N SER A 85 -80.09 -37.86 -26.95
CA SER A 85 -79.67 -37.17 -28.18
C SER A 85 -78.60 -37.97 -28.93
N ILE A 86 -77.60 -38.52 -28.22
CA ILE A 86 -76.56 -39.38 -28.81
C ILE A 86 -77.19 -40.64 -29.42
N LYS A 87 -78.11 -41.31 -28.70
CA LYS A 87 -78.85 -42.47 -29.22
C LYS A 87 -79.68 -42.15 -30.46
N GLN A 88 -80.28 -40.96 -30.55
CA GLN A 88 -81.01 -40.52 -31.74
C GLN A 88 -80.04 -40.26 -32.91
N ILE A 89 -78.90 -39.61 -32.66
CA ILE A 89 -77.86 -39.38 -33.66
C ILE A 89 -77.31 -40.71 -34.20
N ASP A 90 -77.08 -41.71 -33.35
CA ASP A 90 -76.57 -43.01 -33.79
C ASP A 90 -77.62 -43.82 -34.56
N LYS A 91 -78.92 -43.70 -34.23
CA LYS A 91 -80.01 -44.22 -35.09
C LYS A 91 -80.03 -43.55 -36.45
N LEU A 92 -79.97 -42.22 -36.52
CA LEU A 92 -79.94 -41.48 -37.79
C LEU A 92 -78.70 -41.83 -38.63
N LYS A 93 -77.54 -42.07 -38.01
CA LYS A 93 -76.35 -42.57 -38.72
C LYS A 93 -76.57 -43.98 -39.28
N GLN A 94 -77.26 -44.84 -38.54
CA GLN A 94 -77.61 -46.18 -39.01
C GLN A 94 -78.57 -46.10 -40.20
N GLU A 95 -79.66 -45.33 -40.10
CA GLU A 95 -80.61 -45.09 -41.19
C GLU A 95 -79.94 -44.51 -42.45
N VAL A 96 -78.96 -43.61 -42.29
CA VAL A 96 -78.15 -43.09 -43.41
C VAL A 96 -77.21 -44.16 -44.00
N GLY A 97 -76.76 -45.13 -43.20
CA GLY A 97 -76.03 -46.31 -43.66
C GLY A 97 -76.92 -47.23 -44.48
N ASP A 98 -78.07 -47.61 -43.92
CA ASP A 98 -79.05 -48.50 -44.57
C ASP A 98 -79.54 -47.89 -45.91
N LEU A 99 -79.86 -46.59 -45.94
CA LEU A 99 -80.23 -45.87 -47.18
C LEU A 99 -79.11 -45.81 -48.22
N LYS A 100 -77.85 -45.83 -47.80
CA LYS A 100 -76.69 -45.84 -48.71
C LYS A 100 -76.52 -47.23 -49.32
N ASP A 101 -76.68 -48.28 -48.51
CA ASP A 101 -76.64 -49.67 -48.99
C ASP A 101 -77.80 -49.95 -49.95
N ASP A 102 -79.02 -49.48 -49.64
CA ASP A 102 -80.17 -49.49 -50.55
C ASP A 102 -79.87 -48.72 -51.87
N THR A 103 -79.20 -47.57 -51.77
CA THR A 103 -78.80 -46.78 -52.94
C THR A 103 -77.79 -47.54 -53.81
N ASP A 104 -76.88 -48.31 -53.22
CA ASP A 104 -75.90 -49.11 -53.96
C ASP A 104 -76.56 -50.37 -54.58
N VAL A 105 -77.51 -51.01 -53.90
CA VAL A 105 -78.38 -52.06 -54.48
C VAL A 105 -79.19 -51.52 -55.66
N LEU A 106 -79.78 -50.32 -55.53
CA LEU A 106 -80.52 -49.67 -56.62
C LEU A 106 -79.61 -49.33 -57.82
N LYS A 107 -78.37 -48.90 -57.59
CA LYS A 107 -77.39 -48.71 -58.68
C LYS A 107 -77.10 -50.02 -59.42
N ASP A 108 -76.98 -51.14 -58.72
CA ASP A 108 -76.72 -52.44 -59.35
C ASP A 108 -77.94 -52.99 -60.10
N ILE A 109 -79.15 -52.78 -59.57
CA ILE A 109 -80.40 -53.04 -60.30
C ILE A 109 -80.47 -52.16 -61.56
N LEU A 110 -80.11 -50.88 -61.47
CA LEU A 110 -80.13 -49.94 -62.60
C LEU A 110 -79.08 -50.29 -63.66
N LYS A 111 -77.86 -50.72 -63.26
CA LYS A 111 -76.88 -51.31 -64.19
C LYS A 111 -77.45 -52.52 -64.92
N ARG A 112 -78.07 -53.45 -64.19
CA ARG A 112 -78.64 -54.69 -64.75
C ARG A 112 -79.81 -54.41 -65.71
N LEU A 113 -80.72 -53.51 -65.34
CA LEU A 113 -81.79 -53.04 -66.22
C LEU A 113 -81.26 -52.29 -67.44
N ASN A 114 -80.21 -51.49 -67.29
CA ASN A 114 -79.59 -50.80 -68.41
C ASN A 114 -78.86 -51.78 -69.36
N GLU A 115 -78.25 -52.84 -68.84
CA GLU A 115 -77.74 -53.95 -69.66
C GLU A 115 -78.85 -54.71 -70.38
N GLU A 116 -79.97 -55.01 -69.71
CA GLU A 116 -81.13 -55.66 -70.34
C GLU A 116 -81.78 -54.78 -71.41
N LEU A 117 -81.93 -53.48 -71.13
CA LEU A 117 -82.42 -52.48 -72.07
C LEU A 117 -81.47 -52.31 -73.27
N ASN A 118 -80.16 -52.38 -73.05
CA ASN A 118 -79.17 -52.34 -74.14
C ASN A 118 -79.22 -53.63 -74.97
N ARG A 119 -79.34 -54.81 -74.34
CA ARG A 119 -79.61 -56.09 -75.03
C ARG A 119 -80.91 -56.03 -75.84
N TYR A 120 -81.96 -55.40 -75.32
CA TYR A 120 -83.25 -55.25 -76.00
C TYR A 120 -83.16 -54.31 -77.20
N HIS A 121 -82.50 -53.16 -77.07
CA HIS A 121 -82.24 -52.23 -78.17
C HIS A 121 -81.38 -52.84 -79.27
N ILE A 122 -80.34 -53.62 -78.92
CA ILE A 122 -79.53 -54.40 -79.86
C ILE A 122 -80.37 -55.43 -80.63
N LYS A 123 -81.41 -56.01 -79.99
CA LYS A 123 -82.21 -57.10 -80.54
C LYS A 123 -83.41 -56.64 -81.38
N HIS A 124 -83.98 -55.45 -81.11
CA HIS A 124 -85.28 -55.04 -81.67
C HIS A 124 -85.34 -53.67 -82.37
N GLY A 125 -84.33 -52.79 -82.24
CA GLY A 125 -84.37 -51.44 -82.83
C GLY A 125 -85.40 -50.51 -82.19
N LYS A 126 -85.63 -49.31 -82.77
CA LYS A 126 -86.56 -48.28 -82.26
C LYS A 126 -87.52 -47.79 -83.35
N LEU A 127 -88.78 -47.51 -82.99
CA LEU A 127 -89.88 -47.07 -83.88
C LEU A 127 -90.75 -45.95 -83.24
N PRO A 128 -91.29 -44.98 -84.01
CA PRO A 128 -92.25 -43.95 -83.57
C PRO A 128 -93.72 -44.15 -84.09
N PRO A 129 -94.75 -43.39 -83.62
CA PRO A 129 -96.16 -43.90 -83.55
C PRO A 129 -97.32 -43.19 -84.33
N GLY A 130 -98.40 -43.95 -84.67
CA GLY A 130 -99.80 -43.56 -85.07
C GLY A 130 -100.54 -44.56 -86.03
N GLU A 131 -101.86 -44.60 -86.35
CA GLU A 131 -103.15 -44.12 -85.74
C GLU A 131 -104.46 -44.71 -86.43
N THR A 132 -105.55 -44.97 -85.65
CA THR A 132 -107.06 -45.09 -85.89
C THR A 132 -107.79 -45.91 -87.03
N VAL A 133 -109.12 -46.24 -86.86
CA VAL A 133 -109.97 -47.29 -87.59
C VAL A 133 -111.54 -47.07 -87.50
N PRO A 134 -112.45 -47.25 -88.54
CA PRO A 134 -113.72 -48.09 -88.42
C PRO A 134 -114.60 -48.57 -89.67
N SER A 135 -115.32 -49.73 -89.52
CA SER A 135 -116.73 -50.21 -89.89
C SER A 135 -117.55 -50.16 -91.27
N LYS A 136 -117.96 -51.37 -91.79
CA LYS A 136 -119.30 -52.00 -92.23
C LYS A 136 -120.42 -51.41 -93.21
N LYS A 137 -120.96 -52.22 -94.20
CA LYS A 137 -122.32 -52.16 -94.92
C LYS A 137 -122.58 -53.32 -95.98
N GLU A 138 -123.77 -53.98 -96.18
CA GLU A 138 -124.98 -53.84 -97.10
C GLU A 138 -125.10 -54.75 -98.41
N ILE A 139 -126.32 -55.01 -98.97
CA ILE A 139 -126.68 -55.96 -100.10
C ILE A 139 -127.86 -55.44 -101.03
N SER A 140 -128.05 -55.97 -102.26
CA SER A 140 -129.01 -55.52 -103.33
C SER A 140 -129.86 -56.64 -104.07
N HIS A 141 -130.63 -56.27 -105.12
CA HIS A 141 -131.82 -56.97 -105.71
C HIS A 141 -131.62 -57.79 -107.03
N SER A 142 -132.46 -58.82 -107.26
CA SER A 142 -132.87 -59.31 -108.61
C SER A 142 -134.32 -59.85 -108.61
N SER A 143 -135.12 -59.64 -109.67
CA SER A 143 -136.61 -59.68 -109.60
C SER A 143 -137.32 -60.32 -110.81
N LEU A 144 -138.54 -60.86 -110.57
CA LEU A 144 -139.64 -61.18 -111.51
C LEU A 144 -139.97 -62.64 -111.90
N TYR A 145 -139.13 -63.66 -111.63
CA TYR A 145 -139.69 -64.99 -111.27
C TYR A 145 -140.56 -64.90 -110.01
N LYS A 146 -140.29 -63.84 -109.23
CA LYS A 146 -141.17 -63.24 -108.24
C LYS A 146 -142.57 -62.85 -108.74
N LEU A 147 -143.14 -63.21 -109.91
CA LEU A 147 -144.50 -62.73 -110.28
C LEU A 147 -145.65 -63.69 -109.89
N SER A 148 -145.63 -64.96 -110.29
CA SER A 148 -146.56 -65.96 -109.74
C SER A 148 -146.22 -66.25 -108.28
N GLY A 149 -144.92 -66.29 -107.97
CA GLY A 149 -144.43 -66.18 -106.61
C GLY A 149 -144.85 -64.88 -105.92
N LEU A 150 -145.07 -63.74 -106.61
CA LEU A 150 -145.64 -62.53 -105.98
C LEU A 150 -147.10 -62.73 -105.67
N LEU A 151 -147.90 -63.34 -106.54
CA LEU A 151 -149.35 -63.41 -106.30
C LEU A 151 -149.64 -64.34 -105.14
N GLN A 152 -149.01 -65.51 -105.09
CA GLN A 152 -149.11 -66.38 -103.93
C GLN A 152 -148.42 -65.76 -102.70
N ALA A 153 -147.25 -65.12 -102.86
CA ALA A 153 -146.67 -64.32 -101.78
C ALA A 153 -147.42 -63.02 -101.51
N TYR A 154 -148.46 -62.63 -102.26
CA TYR A 154 -149.29 -61.44 -102.02
C TYR A 154 -150.52 -61.85 -101.25
N ASP A 155 -151.10 -63.02 -101.52
CA ASP A 155 -152.12 -63.61 -100.65
C ASP A 155 -151.51 -64.05 -99.32
N GLU A 156 -150.33 -64.68 -99.34
CA GLU A 156 -149.56 -64.99 -98.12
C GLU A 156 -149.08 -63.70 -97.43
N LEU A 157 -148.63 -62.66 -98.15
CA LEU A 157 -148.33 -61.34 -97.54
C LEU A 157 -149.61 -60.64 -97.08
N LEU A 158 -150.77 -60.79 -97.70
CA LEU A 158 -152.02 -60.19 -97.23
C LEU A 158 -152.46 -60.88 -95.93
N LEU A 159 -152.38 -62.21 -95.85
CA LEU A 159 -152.57 -62.96 -94.60
C LEU A 159 -151.50 -62.62 -93.55
N GLU A 160 -150.23 -62.47 -93.92
CA GLU A 160 -149.16 -62.02 -93.03
C GLU A 160 -149.39 -60.56 -92.59
N ARG A 161 -149.93 -59.70 -93.45
CA ARG A 161 -150.26 -58.31 -93.15
C ARG A 161 -151.49 -58.21 -92.27
N ASP A 162 -152.53 -59.01 -92.50
CA ASP A 162 -153.73 -59.05 -91.67
C ASP A 162 -153.43 -59.65 -90.30
N THR A 163 -152.62 -60.70 -90.23
CA THR A 163 -152.11 -61.23 -88.95
C THR A 163 -151.12 -60.27 -88.29
N THR A 164 -150.31 -59.52 -89.04
CA THR A 164 -149.44 -58.45 -88.50
C THR A 164 -150.28 -57.28 -88.00
N ILE A 165 -151.32 -56.84 -88.72
CA ILE A 165 -152.25 -55.78 -88.31
C ILE A 165 -153.01 -56.24 -87.06
N LYS A 166 -153.47 -57.49 -87.02
CA LYS A 166 -154.12 -58.05 -85.84
C LYS A 166 -153.16 -58.12 -84.65
N ASN A 167 -151.96 -58.67 -84.81
CA ASN A 167 -150.91 -58.68 -83.79
C ASN A 167 -150.48 -57.26 -83.37
N SER A 168 -150.49 -56.29 -84.30
CA SER A 168 -150.18 -54.89 -84.02
C SER A 168 -151.32 -54.20 -83.28
N ASN A 169 -152.58 -54.53 -83.58
CA ASN A 169 -153.75 -54.03 -82.85
C ASN A 169 -153.86 -54.66 -81.45
N GLU A 170 -153.53 -55.95 -81.32
CA GLU A 170 -153.40 -56.64 -80.03
C GLU A 170 -152.27 -56.00 -79.21
N LYS A 171 -151.08 -55.79 -79.79
CA LYS A 171 -149.97 -55.04 -79.15
C LYS A 171 -150.30 -53.58 -78.86
N LEU A 172 -151.10 -52.91 -79.68
CA LEU A 172 -151.59 -51.55 -79.41
C LEU A 172 -152.61 -51.54 -78.27
N GLY A 173 -153.43 -52.60 -78.14
CA GLY A 173 -154.28 -52.83 -76.98
C GLY A 173 -153.46 -53.05 -75.71
N ASP A 174 -152.47 -53.94 -75.73
CA ASP A 174 -151.54 -54.16 -74.62
C ASP A 174 -150.76 -52.88 -74.27
N PHE A 175 -150.32 -52.12 -75.28
CA PHE A 175 -149.62 -50.86 -75.09
C PHE A 175 -150.55 -49.76 -74.56
N MET A 176 -151.82 -49.72 -74.98
CA MET A 176 -152.82 -48.83 -74.37
C MET A 176 -153.06 -49.20 -72.92
N VAL A 177 -153.19 -50.49 -72.57
CA VAL A 177 -153.30 -50.93 -71.17
C VAL A 177 -152.04 -50.58 -70.36
N GLN A 178 -150.85 -50.66 -70.95
CA GLN A 178 -149.61 -50.18 -70.31
C GLN A 178 -149.58 -48.66 -70.17
N VAL A 179 -150.00 -47.91 -71.18
CA VAL A 179 -150.12 -46.44 -71.13
C VAL A 179 -151.13 -46.04 -70.06
N ASP A 180 -152.30 -46.67 -70.00
CA ASP A 180 -153.32 -46.46 -68.98
C ASP A 180 -152.82 -46.84 -67.58
N SER A 181 -151.99 -47.88 -67.46
CA SER A 181 -151.32 -48.22 -66.20
C SER A 181 -150.25 -47.20 -65.81
N ILE A 182 -149.52 -46.63 -66.78
CA ILE A 182 -148.47 -45.62 -66.54
C ILE A 182 -149.08 -44.24 -66.29
N THR A 183 -150.19 -43.88 -66.92
CA THR A 183 -150.95 -42.66 -66.61
C THR A 183 -151.63 -42.81 -65.26
N ALA A 184 -152.26 -43.95 -64.95
CA ALA A 184 -152.78 -44.20 -63.60
C ALA A 184 -151.67 -44.21 -62.53
N GLU A 185 -150.48 -44.74 -62.82
CA GLU A 185 -149.33 -44.65 -61.91
C GLU A 185 -148.80 -43.21 -61.79
N ASN A 186 -148.67 -42.47 -62.89
CA ASN A 186 -148.28 -41.06 -62.86
C ASN A 186 -149.30 -40.19 -62.14
N GLU A 187 -150.61 -40.36 -62.36
CA GLU A 187 -151.68 -39.69 -61.61
C GLU A 187 -151.61 -40.04 -60.13
N LYS A 188 -151.30 -41.29 -59.78
CA LYS A 188 -151.12 -41.73 -58.39
C LYS A 188 -149.83 -41.20 -57.77
N LEU A 189 -148.76 -41.02 -58.55
CA LEU A 189 -147.51 -40.37 -58.13
C LEU A 189 -147.67 -38.85 -58.01
N HIS A 190 -148.41 -38.20 -58.92
CA HIS A 190 -148.78 -36.78 -58.85
C HIS A 190 -149.70 -36.53 -57.66
N ALA A 191 -150.74 -37.33 -57.44
CA ALA A 191 -151.58 -37.25 -56.26
C ALA A 191 -150.81 -37.56 -54.96
N ARG A 192 -149.75 -38.37 -55.03
CA ARG A 192 -148.83 -38.62 -53.89
C ARG A 192 -147.84 -37.48 -53.69
N LEU A 193 -147.42 -36.79 -54.75
CA LEU A 193 -146.60 -35.58 -54.70
C LEU A 193 -147.41 -34.37 -54.22
N GLU A 194 -148.64 -34.16 -54.70
CA GLU A 194 -149.58 -33.19 -54.15
C GLU A 194 -149.90 -33.52 -52.69
N LYS A 195 -150.12 -34.78 -52.33
CA LYS A 195 -150.22 -35.17 -50.90
C LYS A 195 -148.94 -34.86 -50.15
N LEU A 196 -147.75 -35.11 -50.68
CA LEU A 196 -146.50 -34.79 -49.99
C LEU A 196 -146.23 -33.28 -49.92
N GLN A 197 -146.65 -32.48 -50.90
CA GLN A 197 -146.54 -31.02 -50.90
C GLN A 197 -147.63 -30.35 -50.04
N SER A 198 -148.77 -31.02 -49.81
CA SER A 198 -149.84 -30.57 -48.90
C SER A 198 -149.73 -31.13 -47.47
N GLN A 199 -148.98 -32.23 -47.27
CA GLN A 199 -148.65 -32.83 -45.97
C GLN A 199 -147.25 -32.46 -45.48
N VAL A 200 -146.38 -31.98 -46.38
CA VAL A 200 -145.19 -31.21 -46.07
C VAL A 200 -145.36 -29.82 -46.66
N PRO A 201 -146.17 -28.95 -46.02
CA PRO A 201 -145.61 -27.65 -45.78
C PRO A 201 -144.33 -27.89 -44.94
N LEU A 202 -143.17 -27.73 -45.56
CA LEU A 202 -142.17 -26.92 -44.88
C LEU A 202 -142.92 -25.60 -44.66
N GLY A 203 -143.47 -25.40 -43.47
CA GLY A 203 -144.12 -24.15 -43.13
C GLY A 203 -143.16 -23.03 -43.49
N ALA A 204 -143.67 -21.85 -43.89
CA ALA A 204 -142.77 -20.72 -44.14
C ALA A 204 -141.78 -20.55 -42.97
N GLU A 205 -142.27 -20.81 -41.75
CA GLU A 205 -141.57 -21.00 -40.48
C GLU A 205 -140.43 -22.05 -40.47
N GLU A 206 -140.60 -23.27 -40.99
CA GLU A 206 -139.53 -24.29 -41.01
C GLU A 206 -138.42 -23.95 -42.02
N ALA A 207 -138.80 -23.41 -43.19
CA ALA A 207 -137.82 -22.93 -44.18
C ALA A 207 -137.09 -21.67 -43.70
N GLU A 208 -137.80 -20.77 -43.00
CA GLU A 208 -137.23 -19.59 -42.35
C GLU A 208 -136.33 -19.95 -41.18
N MET A 209 -136.64 -21.01 -40.42
CA MET A 209 -135.80 -21.60 -39.37
C MET A 209 -134.48 -22.14 -39.97
N VAL A 210 -134.52 -22.96 -41.03
CA VAL A 210 -133.28 -23.44 -41.69
C VAL A 210 -132.46 -22.28 -42.28
N ALA A 211 -133.12 -21.23 -42.80
CA ALA A 211 -132.44 -20.02 -43.23
C ALA A 211 -131.87 -19.18 -42.07
N ALA A 212 -132.49 -19.21 -40.89
CA ALA A 212 -131.96 -18.62 -39.66
C ALA A 212 -130.73 -19.40 -39.17
N ASP A 213 -130.81 -20.73 -39.10
CA ASP A 213 -129.68 -21.60 -38.72
C ASP A 213 -128.48 -21.42 -39.66
N ALA A 214 -128.71 -21.35 -40.97
CA ALA A 214 -127.66 -21.09 -41.95
C ALA A 214 -127.01 -19.70 -41.78
N ARG A 215 -127.78 -18.67 -41.37
CA ARG A 215 -127.23 -17.35 -41.01
C ARG A 215 -126.41 -17.41 -39.73
N LEU A 216 -126.92 -18.06 -38.69
CA LEU A 216 -126.22 -18.26 -37.41
C LEU A 216 -124.89 -19.02 -37.60
N LEU A 217 -124.85 -20.04 -38.45
CA LEU A 217 -123.62 -20.78 -38.78
C LEU A 217 -122.62 -19.94 -39.60
N LEU A 218 -123.08 -18.98 -40.41
CA LEU A 218 -122.20 -18.03 -41.09
C LEU A 218 -121.65 -16.99 -40.12
N GLU A 219 -122.48 -16.44 -39.22
CA GLU A 219 -122.06 -15.55 -38.14
C GLU A 219 -121.06 -16.23 -37.21
N GLU A 220 -121.31 -17.49 -36.79
CA GLU A 220 -120.37 -18.30 -36.00
C GLU A 220 -119.05 -18.49 -36.76
N ARG A 221 -119.10 -18.82 -38.06
CA ARG A 221 -117.89 -18.97 -38.89
C ARG A 221 -117.11 -17.66 -39.01
N GLU A 222 -117.77 -16.53 -39.16
CA GLU A 222 -117.12 -15.21 -39.23
C GLU A 222 -116.45 -14.88 -37.88
N LEU A 223 -117.16 -15.06 -36.76
CA LEU A 223 -116.61 -14.90 -35.41
C LEU A 223 -115.40 -15.82 -35.14
N LEU A 224 -115.45 -17.08 -35.60
CA LEU A 224 -114.32 -18.03 -35.51
C LEU A 224 -113.13 -17.59 -36.37
N VAL A 225 -113.36 -17.00 -37.55
CA VAL A 225 -112.30 -16.45 -38.40
C VAL A 225 -111.69 -15.21 -37.76
N GLU A 226 -112.50 -14.34 -37.15
CA GLU A 226 -112.00 -13.18 -36.39
C GLU A 226 -111.19 -13.60 -35.15
N GLU A 227 -111.65 -14.60 -34.39
CA GLU A 227 -110.90 -15.17 -33.26
C GLU A 227 -109.57 -15.77 -33.73
N LEU A 228 -109.57 -16.54 -34.82
CA LEU A 228 -108.34 -17.08 -35.42
C LEU A 228 -107.38 -15.96 -35.87
N GLN A 229 -107.90 -14.84 -36.39
CA GLN A 229 -107.09 -13.67 -36.76
C GLN A 229 -106.54 -12.96 -35.52
N ARG A 230 -107.36 -12.73 -34.48
CA ARG A 230 -106.92 -12.17 -33.20
C ARG A 230 -105.84 -13.04 -32.55
N GLN A 231 -106.02 -14.36 -32.53
CA GLN A 231 -105.03 -15.31 -31.99
C GLN A 231 -103.73 -15.33 -32.82
N LYS A 232 -103.82 -15.28 -34.16
CA LYS A 232 -102.62 -15.15 -35.04
C LYS A 232 -101.87 -13.83 -34.83
N GLN A 233 -102.58 -12.72 -34.62
CA GLN A 233 -101.96 -11.43 -34.30
C GLN A 233 -101.32 -11.45 -32.91
N HIS A 234 -102.01 -12.02 -31.92
CA HIS A 234 -101.48 -12.18 -30.56
C HIS A 234 -100.20 -13.04 -30.55
N ASN A 235 -100.21 -14.21 -31.20
CA ASN A 235 -99.01 -15.05 -31.29
C ASN A 235 -97.86 -14.31 -31.98
N LYS A 236 -98.09 -13.58 -33.07
CA LYS A 236 -97.04 -12.76 -33.71
C LYS A 236 -96.46 -11.68 -32.79
N GLN A 237 -97.29 -11.06 -31.95
CA GLN A 237 -96.82 -10.08 -30.96
C GLN A 237 -96.00 -10.76 -29.86
N VAL A 238 -96.44 -11.92 -29.37
CA VAL A 238 -95.72 -12.73 -28.38
C VAL A 238 -94.37 -13.21 -28.95
N ASP A 239 -94.35 -13.73 -30.17
CA ASP A 239 -93.13 -14.16 -30.88
C ASP A 239 -92.14 -12.98 -31.03
N ALA A 240 -92.62 -11.80 -31.42
CA ALA A 240 -91.78 -10.60 -31.55
C ALA A 240 -91.23 -10.14 -30.19
N GLN A 241 -92.04 -10.18 -29.13
CA GLN A 241 -91.58 -9.88 -27.76
C GLN A 241 -90.54 -10.90 -27.27
N GLN A 242 -90.76 -12.19 -27.51
CA GLN A 242 -89.80 -13.25 -27.18
C GLN A 242 -88.49 -13.11 -27.97
N GLN A 243 -88.55 -12.81 -29.27
CA GLN A 243 -87.37 -12.54 -30.08
C GLN A 243 -86.57 -11.33 -29.57
N HIS A 244 -87.24 -10.24 -29.21
CA HIS A 244 -86.60 -9.06 -28.61
C HIS A 244 -85.96 -9.40 -27.26
N GLN A 245 -86.63 -10.17 -26.40
CA GLN A 245 -86.07 -10.65 -25.13
C GLN A 245 -84.85 -11.57 -25.36
N LEU A 246 -84.91 -12.49 -26.33
CA LEU A 246 -83.79 -13.37 -26.69
C LEU A 246 -82.59 -12.57 -27.23
N GLN A 247 -82.81 -11.54 -28.04
CA GLN A 247 -81.75 -10.64 -28.50
C GLN A 247 -81.12 -9.85 -27.34
N ALA A 248 -81.94 -9.29 -26.45
CA ALA A 248 -81.47 -8.57 -25.26
C ALA A 248 -80.69 -9.49 -24.29
N LEU A 249 -81.08 -10.75 -24.16
CA LEU A 249 -80.34 -11.75 -23.36
C LEU A 249 -79.03 -12.16 -24.03
N LYS A 250 -79.00 -12.34 -25.36
CA LYS A 250 -77.75 -12.60 -26.09
C LYS A 250 -76.74 -11.46 -25.94
N HIS A 251 -77.17 -10.21 -26.11
CA HIS A 251 -76.30 -9.05 -25.91
C HIS A 251 -75.69 -9.00 -24.50
N LYS A 252 -76.49 -9.31 -23.46
CA LYS A 252 -75.99 -9.41 -22.08
C LYS A 252 -75.00 -10.55 -21.88
N ILE A 253 -75.20 -11.70 -22.53
CA ILE A 253 -74.24 -12.80 -22.49
C ILE A 253 -72.91 -12.37 -23.14
N GLU A 254 -72.95 -11.74 -24.31
CA GLU A 254 -71.77 -11.20 -25.01
C GLU A 254 -71.04 -10.14 -24.16
N GLU A 255 -71.76 -9.21 -23.52
CA GLU A 255 -71.21 -8.26 -22.55
C GLU A 255 -70.49 -8.96 -21.38
N TYR A 256 -71.11 -9.98 -20.77
CA TYR A 256 -70.51 -10.71 -19.65
C TYR A 256 -69.32 -11.57 -20.08
N GLU A 257 -69.33 -12.15 -21.29
CA GLU A 257 -68.19 -12.88 -21.86
C GLU A 257 -66.99 -11.96 -22.10
N LEU A 258 -67.22 -10.74 -22.61
CA LEU A 258 -66.19 -9.71 -22.77
C LEU A 258 -65.65 -9.23 -21.42
N GLN A 259 -66.51 -8.96 -20.44
CA GLN A 259 -66.09 -8.57 -19.08
C GLN A 259 -65.26 -9.69 -18.43
N ASN A 260 -65.69 -10.96 -18.54
CA ASN A 260 -64.97 -12.10 -17.99
C ASN A 260 -63.60 -12.29 -18.67
N HIS A 261 -63.49 -12.08 -19.98
CA HIS A 261 -62.19 -12.06 -20.67
C HIS A 261 -61.28 -10.93 -20.17
N SER A 262 -61.81 -9.71 -19.97
CA SER A 262 -61.04 -8.58 -19.44
C SER A 262 -60.51 -8.89 -18.04
N LEU A 263 -61.39 -9.33 -17.13
CA LEU A 263 -61.04 -9.67 -15.74
C LEU A 263 -60.05 -10.84 -15.67
N SER A 264 -60.19 -11.85 -16.52
CA SER A 264 -59.26 -12.98 -16.62
C SER A 264 -57.87 -12.54 -17.11
N SER A 265 -57.82 -11.64 -18.10
CA SER A 265 -56.58 -11.03 -18.58
C SER A 265 -55.89 -10.22 -17.49
N GLU A 266 -56.62 -9.32 -16.82
CA GLU A 266 -56.12 -8.53 -15.70
C GLU A 266 -55.57 -9.40 -14.57
N LEU A 267 -56.29 -10.45 -14.18
CA LEU A 267 -55.85 -11.43 -13.18
C LEU A 267 -54.53 -12.12 -13.59
N GLY A 268 -54.33 -12.39 -14.89
CA GLY A 268 -53.06 -12.87 -15.44
C GLY A 268 -51.92 -11.85 -15.29
N THR A 269 -52.18 -10.56 -15.56
CA THR A 269 -51.19 -9.49 -15.33
C THR A 269 -50.85 -9.30 -13.85
N TRP A 270 -51.81 -9.48 -12.95
CA TRP A 270 -51.56 -9.39 -11.50
C TRP A 270 -50.76 -10.59 -10.98
N LYS A 271 -51.11 -11.81 -11.39
CA LYS A 271 -50.33 -13.03 -11.06
C LYS A 271 -48.87 -12.90 -11.51
N THR A 272 -48.62 -12.43 -12.73
CA THR A 272 -47.25 -12.24 -13.24
C THR A 272 -46.49 -11.15 -12.50
N LYS A 273 -47.14 -10.03 -12.12
CA LYS A 273 -46.53 -9.00 -11.25
C LYS A 273 -46.17 -9.56 -9.87
N CYS A 274 -47.04 -10.34 -9.24
CA CYS A 274 -46.76 -10.98 -7.94
C CYS A 274 -45.53 -11.90 -8.03
N MET A 275 -45.47 -12.79 -9.02
CA MET A 275 -44.29 -13.67 -9.24
C MET A 275 -42.99 -12.89 -9.48
N GLN A 276 -43.04 -11.73 -10.14
CA GLN A 276 -41.87 -10.86 -10.32
C GLN A 276 -41.44 -10.19 -9.01
N LEU A 277 -42.39 -9.79 -8.15
CA LEU A 277 -42.10 -9.24 -6.83
C LEU A 277 -41.53 -10.30 -5.88
N GLU A 278 -42.11 -11.51 -5.87
CA GLU A 278 -41.57 -12.66 -5.12
C GLU A 278 -40.11 -12.94 -5.50
N LYS A 279 -39.81 -13.06 -6.80
CA LYS A 279 -38.42 -13.24 -7.28
C LYS A 279 -37.48 -12.11 -6.86
N LYS A 280 -37.94 -10.85 -6.85
CA LYS A 280 -37.15 -9.71 -6.35
C LYS A 280 -36.92 -9.80 -4.85
N CYS A 281 -37.94 -10.14 -4.06
CA CYS A 281 -37.82 -10.32 -2.62
C CYS A 281 -36.85 -11.46 -2.27
N SER A 282 -36.93 -12.62 -2.95
CA SER A 282 -35.95 -13.70 -2.80
C SER A 282 -34.55 -13.24 -3.15
N SER A 283 -34.36 -12.58 -4.31
CA SER A 283 -33.03 -12.09 -4.71
C SER A 283 -32.44 -11.06 -3.75
N LEU A 284 -33.27 -10.20 -3.14
CA LEU A 284 -32.83 -9.26 -2.10
C LEU A 284 -32.52 -9.97 -0.78
N HIS A 285 -33.26 -11.03 -0.44
CA HIS A 285 -32.97 -11.86 0.72
C HIS A 285 -31.65 -12.61 0.57
N ASP A 286 -31.38 -13.21 -0.59
CA ASP A 286 -30.12 -13.89 -0.90
C ASP A 286 -28.93 -12.90 -0.86
N GLN A 287 -29.11 -11.68 -1.38
CA GLN A 287 -28.11 -10.61 -1.29
C GLN A 287 -27.84 -10.18 0.16
N LEU A 288 -28.89 -10.09 0.99
CA LEU A 288 -28.75 -9.77 2.41
C LEU A 288 -28.07 -10.90 3.17
N GLN A 289 -28.39 -12.16 2.88
CA GLN A 289 -27.77 -13.34 3.51
C GLN A 289 -26.30 -13.51 3.10
N GLY A 290 -25.94 -13.13 1.86
CA GLY A 290 -24.55 -13.07 1.38
C GLY A 290 -23.78 -11.83 1.83
N SER A 291 -24.43 -10.86 2.49
CA SER A 291 -23.77 -9.64 3.00
C SER A 291 -23.15 -9.88 4.37
N VAL A 292 -22.01 -9.24 4.65
CA VAL A 292 -21.34 -9.34 5.95
C VAL A 292 -22.25 -8.77 7.04
N PRO A 293 -22.57 -9.51 8.11
CA PRO A 293 -23.39 -9.02 9.21
C PRO A 293 -22.82 -7.70 9.77
N GLN A 294 -23.70 -6.73 10.00
CA GLN A 294 -23.30 -5.39 10.47
C GLN A 294 -22.44 -5.44 11.75
N GLN A 295 -22.70 -6.42 12.63
CA GLN A 295 -21.91 -6.65 13.83
C GLN A 295 -20.47 -7.10 13.53
N GLU A 296 -20.26 -8.00 12.57
CA GLU A 296 -18.92 -8.45 12.15
C GLU A 296 -18.15 -7.32 11.48
N HIS A 297 -18.80 -6.55 10.60
CA HIS A 297 -18.22 -5.35 10.02
C HIS A 297 -17.79 -4.35 11.09
N HIS A 298 -18.64 -4.10 12.09
CA HIS A 298 -18.34 -3.18 13.21
C HIS A 298 -17.21 -3.70 14.11
N MET A 299 -17.12 -5.02 14.33
CA MET A 299 -15.99 -5.62 15.04
C MET A 299 -14.68 -5.47 14.25
N ALA A 300 -14.70 -5.74 12.95
CA ALA A 300 -13.53 -5.57 12.07
C ALA A 300 -13.05 -4.11 12.03
N VAL A 301 -13.98 -3.14 11.93
CA VAL A 301 -13.64 -1.70 11.98
C VAL A 301 -13.03 -1.31 13.33
N LYS A 302 -13.58 -1.78 14.46
CA LYS A 302 -13.02 -1.53 15.80
C LYS A 302 -11.63 -2.15 15.97
N GLU A 303 -11.41 -3.36 15.46
CA GLU A 303 -10.12 -4.02 15.53
C GLU A 303 -9.07 -3.29 14.69
N CYS A 304 -9.42 -2.87 13.47
CA CYS A 304 -8.57 -1.98 12.66
C CYS A 304 -8.21 -0.68 13.39
N GLN A 305 -9.18 -0.03 14.05
CA GLN A 305 -8.93 1.18 14.85
C GLN A 305 -7.95 0.91 16.00
N ARG A 306 -8.13 -0.19 16.74
CA ARG A 306 -7.21 -0.62 17.81
C ARG A 306 -5.78 -0.82 17.30
N LEU A 307 -5.62 -1.55 16.20
CA LEU A 307 -4.32 -1.82 15.57
C LEU A 307 -3.64 -0.53 15.09
N PHE A 308 -4.38 0.41 14.50
CA PHE A 308 -3.83 1.71 14.10
C PHE A 308 -3.39 2.56 15.30
N GLU A 309 -4.12 2.53 16.42
CA GLU A 309 -3.71 3.23 17.64
C GLU A 309 -2.46 2.61 18.28
N GLU A 310 -2.36 1.29 18.32
CA GLU A 310 -1.18 0.58 18.82
C GLU A 310 0.05 0.87 17.96
N LEU A 311 -0.08 0.80 16.63
CA LEU A 311 0.97 1.18 15.70
C LEU A 311 1.40 2.65 15.90
N ARG A 312 0.45 3.56 16.10
CA ARG A 312 0.73 4.99 16.38
C ARG A 312 1.43 5.20 17.73
N LYS A 313 1.11 4.39 18.75
CA LYS A 313 1.81 4.41 20.06
C LYS A 313 3.24 3.90 19.91
N ALA A 314 3.43 2.77 19.22
CA ALA A 314 4.75 2.19 18.95
C ALA A 314 5.67 3.16 18.18
N TYR A 315 5.20 3.76 17.08
CA TYR A 315 5.96 4.75 16.32
C TYR A 315 6.36 5.97 17.16
N LYS A 316 5.48 6.46 18.04
CA LYS A 316 5.81 7.57 18.96
C LYS A 316 6.90 7.17 19.96
N GLN A 317 6.81 5.98 20.52
CA GLN A 317 7.80 5.45 21.47
C GLN A 317 9.16 5.24 20.81
N GLU A 318 9.20 4.63 19.62
CA GLU A 318 10.43 4.41 18.87
C GLU A 318 11.06 5.75 18.42
N SER A 319 10.25 6.68 17.88
CA SER A 319 10.73 8.03 17.53
C SER A 319 11.30 8.77 18.75
N GLY A 320 10.67 8.63 19.91
CA GLY A 320 11.19 9.15 21.18
C GLY A 320 12.53 8.51 21.58
N SER A 321 12.63 7.18 21.51
CA SER A 321 13.86 6.43 21.80
C SER A 321 15.00 6.83 20.87
N MET A 322 14.75 6.90 19.56
CA MET A 322 15.75 7.31 18.56
C MET A 322 16.20 8.76 18.76
N LYS A 323 15.28 9.69 19.07
CA LYS A 323 15.65 11.06 19.47
C LYS A 323 16.56 11.06 20.69
N GLY A 324 16.22 10.28 21.73
CA GLY A 324 17.07 10.11 22.92
C GLY A 324 18.48 9.61 22.59
N LYS A 325 18.59 8.56 21.76
CA LYS A 325 19.89 8.05 21.27
C LYS A 325 20.68 9.10 20.49
N ILE A 326 20.02 9.88 19.62
CA ILE A 326 20.67 10.97 18.87
C ILE A 326 21.19 12.06 19.81
N TYR A 327 20.44 12.44 20.85
CA TYR A 327 20.93 13.39 21.86
C TYR A 327 22.12 12.85 22.66
N ALA A 328 22.09 11.57 23.06
CA ALA A 328 23.20 10.92 23.76
C ALA A 328 24.47 10.91 22.89
N VAL A 329 24.39 10.44 21.64
CA VAL A 329 25.52 10.42 20.69
C VAL A 329 26.04 11.83 20.38
N ARG A 330 25.15 12.83 20.28
CA ARG A 330 25.56 14.24 20.09
C ARG A 330 26.34 14.78 21.31
N SER A 331 25.91 14.44 22.53
CA SER A 331 26.61 14.79 23.77
C SER A 331 27.97 14.08 23.87
N GLU A 332 28.04 12.77 23.61
CA GLU A 332 29.29 12.02 23.57
C GLU A 332 30.27 12.57 22.52
N LYS A 333 29.79 12.91 21.31
CA LYS A 333 30.60 13.55 20.28
C LYS A 333 31.21 14.87 20.76
N GLN A 334 30.43 15.70 21.47
CA GLN A 334 30.94 16.95 22.03
C GLN A 334 32.00 16.68 23.11
N ASN A 335 31.71 15.82 24.09
CA ASN A 335 32.64 15.43 25.15
C ASN A 335 33.96 14.84 24.59
N LEU A 336 33.89 14.08 23.49
CA LEU A 336 35.06 13.54 22.80
C LEU A 336 35.85 14.62 22.05
N ALA A 337 35.17 15.61 21.45
CA ALA A 337 35.84 16.74 20.81
C ALA A 337 36.60 17.60 21.84
N GLU A 338 36.00 17.87 23.00
CA GLU A 338 36.63 18.59 24.12
C GLU A 338 37.88 17.83 24.63
N LYS A 339 37.77 16.52 24.88
CA LYS A 339 38.91 15.67 25.23
C LYS A 339 40.00 15.62 24.16
N LEU A 340 39.63 15.67 22.87
CA LEU A 340 40.59 15.73 21.76
C LEU A 340 41.34 17.07 21.75
N THR A 341 40.67 18.19 22.03
CA THR A 341 41.33 19.50 22.15
C THR A 341 42.27 19.55 23.36
N ASP A 342 41.88 19.02 24.52
CA ASP A 342 42.72 18.99 25.72
C ASP A 342 43.97 18.12 25.53
N THR A 343 43.81 16.93 24.96
CA THR A 343 44.92 16.01 24.67
C THR A 343 45.86 16.58 23.61
N SER A 344 45.33 17.23 22.58
CA SER A 344 46.13 17.97 21.59
C SER A 344 46.95 19.10 22.23
N ALA A 345 46.34 19.93 23.07
CA ALA A 345 47.03 20.99 23.81
C ALA A 345 48.13 20.42 24.72
N CYS A 346 47.87 19.31 25.41
CA CYS A 346 48.86 18.62 26.25
C CYS A 346 50.03 18.07 25.42
N LEU A 347 49.76 17.44 24.26
CA LEU A 347 50.78 16.96 23.32
C LEU A 347 51.66 18.11 22.80
N HIS A 348 51.06 19.25 22.44
CA HIS A 348 51.81 20.44 22.02
C HIS A 348 52.72 20.97 23.15
N ARG A 349 52.23 21.04 24.38
CA ARG A 349 53.03 21.42 25.56
C ARG A 349 54.19 20.48 25.82
N LEU A 350 53.95 19.16 25.80
CA LEU A 350 54.98 18.13 25.98
C LEU A 350 56.02 18.17 24.85
N ARG A 351 55.60 18.38 23.60
CA ARG A 351 56.50 18.55 22.45
C ARG A 351 57.39 19.78 22.62
N GLY A 352 56.85 20.88 23.14
CA GLY A 352 57.61 22.08 23.53
C GLY A 352 58.65 21.78 24.62
N GLN A 353 58.26 21.09 25.68
CA GLN A 353 59.19 20.67 26.76
C GLN A 353 60.31 19.77 26.25
N VAL A 354 60.01 18.77 25.42
CA VAL A 354 61.02 17.89 24.80
C VAL A 354 61.99 18.67 23.91
N SER A 355 61.50 19.65 23.15
CA SER A 355 62.36 20.55 22.36
C SER A 355 63.29 21.38 23.26
N GLY A 356 62.75 21.94 24.35
CA GLY A 356 63.53 22.69 25.35
C GLY A 356 64.62 21.84 26.01
N LEU A 357 64.28 20.62 26.45
CA LEU A 357 65.23 19.68 27.04
C LEU A 357 66.31 19.26 26.05
N LYS A 358 65.98 19.01 24.77
CA LYS A 358 66.98 18.77 23.72
C LYS A 358 67.92 19.97 23.51
N GLY A 359 67.39 21.19 23.59
CA GLY A 359 68.19 22.42 23.55
C GLY A 359 69.16 22.54 24.74
N SER A 360 68.71 22.23 25.95
CA SER A 360 69.55 22.20 27.16
C SER A 360 70.61 21.09 27.11
N LEU A 361 70.26 19.89 26.63
CA LEU A 361 71.21 18.79 26.45
C LEU A 361 72.37 19.19 25.54
N ARG A 362 72.09 19.79 24.37
CA ARG A 362 73.11 20.30 23.44
C ARG A 362 74.04 21.34 24.06
N LYS A 363 73.52 22.19 24.97
CA LYS A 363 74.34 23.15 25.73
C LYS A 363 75.25 22.41 26.72
N CYS A 364 74.74 21.43 27.46
CA CYS A 364 75.53 20.61 28.37
C CYS A 364 76.63 19.82 27.64
N GLU A 365 76.32 19.20 26.51
CA GLU A 365 77.30 18.53 25.62
C GLU A 365 78.41 19.50 25.20
N SER A 366 78.05 20.70 24.74
CA SER A 366 79.01 21.76 24.37
C SER A 366 79.88 22.22 25.54
N HIS A 367 79.34 22.26 26.77
CA HIS A 367 80.11 22.57 27.98
C HIS A 367 81.07 21.44 28.35
N ILE A 368 80.63 20.17 28.26
CA ILE A 368 81.46 18.98 28.48
C ILE A 368 82.65 18.98 27.50
N ASP A 369 82.39 19.20 26.21
CA ASP A 369 83.43 19.31 25.18
C ASP A 369 84.46 20.40 25.50
N ARG A 370 84.01 21.60 25.88
CA ARG A 370 84.90 22.70 26.26
C ARG A 370 85.75 22.34 27.48
N ARG A 371 85.18 21.66 28.48
CA ARG A 371 85.90 21.21 29.69
C ARG A 371 86.88 20.09 29.36
N ASN A 372 86.52 19.14 28.51
CA ASN A 372 87.41 18.07 28.03
C ASN A 372 88.62 18.62 27.25
N ARG A 373 88.43 19.64 26.39
CA ARG A 373 89.54 20.33 25.73
C ARG A 373 90.48 21.01 26.74
N SER A 374 89.91 21.68 27.75
CA SER A 374 90.67 22.31 28.84
C SER A 374 91.46 21.30 29.68
N LEU A 375 90.84 20.17 30.04
CA LEU A 375 91.50 19.07 30.77
C LEU A 375 92.65 18.46 29.98
N LYS A 376 92.48 18.22 28.67
CA LYS A 376 93.56 17.74 27.80
C LYS A 376 94.72 18.74 27.75
N ALA A 377 94.45 20.04 27.63
CA ALA A 377 95.49 21.07 27.66
C ALA A 377 96.24 21.09 29.01
N LEU A 378 95.51 21.07 30.13
CA LEU A 378 96.08 21.01 31.48
C LEU A 378 96.91 19.74 31.71
N GLN A 379 96.48 18.59 31.18
CA GLN A 379 97.22 17.34 31.24
C GLN A 379 98.54 17.41 30.46
N VAL A 380 98.57 18.06 29.30
CA VAL A 380 99.80 18.30 28.53
C VAL A 380 100.74 19.24 29.30
N THR A 381 100.23 20.35 29.86
CA THR A 381 101.07 21.26 30.64
C THR A 381 101.61 20.60 31.91
N ALA A 382 100.79 19.80 32.62
CA ALA A 382 101.21 19.08 33.82
C ALA A 382 102.27 18.00 33.52
N ARG A 383 102.18 17.31 32.39
CA ARG A 383 103.25 16.41 31.91
C ARG A 383 104.53 17.17 31.63
N LEU A 384 104.46 18.31 30.95
CA LEU A 384 105.62 19.15 30.65
C LEU A 384 106.27 19.76 31.90
N THR A 385 105.48 20.21 32.88
CA THR A 385 106.05 20.70 34.14
C THR A 385 106.66 19.57 34.96
N HIS A 386 106.04 18.38 34.99
CA HIS A 386 106.63 17.21 35.65
C HIS A 386 107.97 16.78 35.01
N THR A 387 108.08 16.74 33.67
CA THR A 387 109.36 16.42 33.02
C THR A 387 110.42 17.50 33.27
N ARG A 388 110.05 18.79 33.29
CA ARG A 388 110.96 19.88 33.67
C ARG A 388 111.41 19.80 35.13
N LEU A 389 110.50 19.50 36.06
CA LEU A 389 110.82 19.30 37.48
C LEU A 389 111.74 18.10 37.69
N LYS A 390 111.54 17.00 36.93
CA LYS A 390 112.44 15.84 36.97
C LYS A 390 113.84 16.19 36.45
N ALA A 391 113.94 16.98 35.38
CA ALA A 391 115.24 17.46 34.87
C ALA A 391 115.94 18.40 35.87
N LEU A 392 115.20 19.35 36.47
CA LEU A 392 115.73 20.22 37.53
C LEU A 392 116.17 19.43 38.76
N ALA A 393 115.43 18.38 39.15
CA ALA A 393 115.84 17.51 40.25
C ALA A 393 117.17 16.79 39.96
N SER A 394 117.39 16.29 38.73
CA SER A 394 118.68 15.72 38.31
C SER A 394 119.82 16.74 38.45
N ILE A 395 119.63 17.94 37.89
CA ILE A 395 120.62 19.03 37.96
C ILE A 395 120.90 19.43 39.42
N CYS A 396 119.89 19.48 40.27
CA CYS A 396 120.08 19.75 41.70
C CYS A 396 120.84 18.62 42.42
N SER A 397 120.62 17.35 42.06
CA SER A 397 121.40 16.22 42.58
C SER A 397 122.86 16.29 42.12
N GLU A 398 123.11 16.53 40.83
CA GLU A 398 124.46 16.73 40.27
C GLU A 398 125.19 17.90 40.96
N LEU A 399 124.50 19.02 41.18
CA LEU A 399 125.05 20.19 41.89
C LEU A 399 125.32 19.92 43.37
N LEU A 400 124.53 19.05 44.02
CA LEU A 400 124.77 18.63 45.40
C LEU A 400 125.98 17.69 45.48
N GLU A 401 126.13 16.73 44.56
CA GLU A 401 127.33 15.88 44.47
C GLU A 401 128.59 16.72 44.22
N ASP A 402 128.54 17.70 43.31
CA ASP A 402 129.68 18.58 43.04
C ASP A 402 129.99 19.49 44.23
N ARG A 403 128.97 19.94 44.97
CA ARG A 403 129.17 20.64 46.24
C ARG A 403 129.83 19.74 47.29
N GLU A 404 129.47 18.47 47.39
CA GLU A 404 130.11 17.51 48.29
C GLU A 404 131.58 17.27 47.91
N LYS A 405 131.87 17.02 46.63
CA LYS A 405 133.25 16.93 46.09
C LYS A 405 134.08 18.17 46.42
N LEU A 406 133.51 19.37 46.28
CA LEU A 406 134.16 20.64 46.62
C LEU A 406 134.37 20.81 48.13
N LEU A 407 133.42 20.38 48.96
CA LEU A 407 133.58 20.39 50.42
C LEU A 407 134.71 19.46 50.85
N ASP A 408 134.78 18.24 50.30
CA ASP A 408 135.87 17.30 50.56
C ASP A 408 137.22 17.89 50.15
N ALA A 409 137.34 18.46 48.96
CA ALA A 409 138.54 19.16 48.50
C ALA A 409 138.95 20.31 49.44
N VAL A 410 137.99 21.10 49.95
CA VAL A 410 138.24 22.14 50.96
C VAL A 410 138.72 21.53 52.29
N THR A 411 138.22 20.38 52.72
CA THR A 411 138.75 19.72 53.94
C THR A 411 140.17 19.20 53.74
N ILE A 412 140.52 18.70 52.55
CA ILE A 412 141.87 18.27 52.19
C ILE A 412 142.82 19.48 52.21
N HIS A 413 142.51 20.55 51.48
CA HIS A 413 143.31 21.79 51.48
C HIS A 413 143.41 22.43 52.87
N LYS A 414 142.40 22.30 53.73
CA LYS A 414 142.50 22.75 55.13
C LYS A 414 143.54 21.94 55.92
N LYS A 415 143.56 20.61 55.77
CA LYS A 415 144.57 19.73 56.38
C LYS A 415 145.98 20.05 55.86
N GLU A 416 146.14 20.23 54.55
CA GLU A 416 147.41 20.63 53.92
C GLU A 416 147.88 21.99 54.46
N LYS A 417 146.99 22.98 54.54
CA LYS A 417 147.29 24.29 55.14
C LYS A 417 147.71 24.17 56.60
N GLU A 418 147.02 23.35 57.39
CA GLU A 418 147.39 23.10 58.79
C GLU A 418 148.76 22.41 58.94
N GLN A 419 149.11 21.49 58.02
CA GLN A 419 150.45 20.89 57.94
C GLN A 419 151.51 21.94 57.56
N LEU A 420 151.28 22.71 56.50
CA LEU A 420 152.18 23.80 56.08
C LEU A 420 152.37 24.85 57.18
N CYS A 421 151.32 25.22 57.92
CA CYS A 421 151.43 26.10 59.07
C CYS A 421 152.33 25.51 60.17
N LYS A 422 152.25 24.20 60.45
CA LYS A 422 153.15 23.52 61.40
C LYS A 422 154.60 23.51 60.92
N GLU A 423 154.85 23.30 59.63
CA GLU A 423 156.19 23.41 59.07
C GLU A 423 156.74 24.85 59.16
N VAL A 424 155.92 25.85 58.84
CA VAL A 424 156.32 27.26 58.88
C VAL A 424 156.60 27.71 60.32
N THR A 425 155.84 27.27 61.33
CA THR A 425 156.14 27.60 62.73
C THR A 425 157.40 26.92 63.24
N LEU A 426 157.67 25.67 62.85
CA LEU A 426 158.94 25.00 63.16
C LEU A 426 160.13 25.71 62.51
N ARG A 427 160.03 26.09 61.23
CA ARG A 427 161.07 26.87 60.54
C ARG A 427 161.25 28.26 61.14
N SER A 428 160.18 28.96 61.52
CA SER A 428 160.28 30.29 62.14
C SER A 428 160.88 30.23 63.55
N ALA A 429 160.61 29.17 64.32
CA ALA A 429 161.26 28.94 65.61
C ALA A 429 162.78 28.69 65.44
N ALA A 430 163.19 27.91 64.44
CA ALA A 430 164.60 27.70 64.11
C ALA A 430 165.30 29.01 63.69
N VAL A 431 164.66 29.83 62.84
CA VAL A 431 165.16 31.17 62.47
C VAL A 431 165.22 32.10 63.69
N GLY A 432 164.24 32.04 64.59
CA GLY A 432 164.24 32.79 65.85
C GLY A 432 165.43 32.44 66.74
N ALA A 433 165.71 31.15 66.93
CA ALA A 433 166.86 30.67 67.70
C ALA A 433 168.20 31.10 67.09
N LEU A 434 168.33 31.04 65.75
CA LEU A 434 169.52 31.54 65.04
C LEU A 434 169.68 33.07 65.18
N SER A 435 168.59 33.83 65.09
CA SER A 435 168.58 35.29 65.25
C SER A 435 168.92 35.71 66.68
N GLN A 436 168.52 34.93 67.68
CA GLN A 436 168.91 35.16 69.07
C GLN A 436 170.42 34.92 69.28
N LYS A 437 170.98 33.80 68.79
CA LYS A 437 172.45 33.57 68.80
C LYS A 437 173.22 34.71 68.12
N LEU A 438 172.70 35.23 67.00
CA LEU A 438 173.30 36.36 66.29
C LEU A 438 173.28 37.67 67.11
N LYS A 439 172.24 37.90 67.92
CA LYS A 439 172.18 39.05 68.84
C LYS A 439 173.17 38.93 69.99
N GLU A 440 173.35 37.73 70.55
CA GLU A 440 174.31 37.46 71.61
C GLU A 440 175.75 37.69 71.12
N GLU A 441 176.11 37.13 69.96
CA GLU A 441 177.35 37.44 69.22
C GLU A 441 177.53 38.96 69.04
N ARG A 442 176.52 39.66 68.52
CA ARG A 442 176.58 41.10 68.24
C ARG A 442 176.82 41.93 69.51
N LEU A 443 176.26 41.53 70.65
CA LEU A 443 176.51 42.17 71.97
C LEU A 443 177.97 41.99 72.40
N VAL A 444 178.53 40.78 72.27
CA VAL A 444 179.93 40.50 72.57
C VAL A 444 180.87 41.34 71.69
N TRP A 445 180.62 41.43 70.39
CA TRP A 445 181.40 42.26 69.47
C TRP A 445 181.26 43.76 69.76
N SER A 446 180.06 44.23 70.10
CA SER A 446 179.81 45.63 70.46
C SER A 446 180.61 46.06 71.70
N GLY A 447 180.71 45.20 72.72
CA GLY A 447 181.53 45.47 73.91
C GLY A 447 183.02 45.63 73.57
N ARG A 448 183.58 44.70 72.78
CA ARG A 448 184.98 44.75 72.34
C ARG A 448 185.31 45.99 71.50
N VAL A 449 184.37 46.48 70.69
CA VAL A 449 184.55 47.71 69.91
C VAL A 449 184.55 48.95 70.80
N ALA A 450 183.67 49.02 71.80
CA ALA A 450 183.60 50.14 72.74
C ALA A 450 184.91 50.32 73.54
N GLU A 451 185.54 49.22 73.99
CA GLU A 451 186.86 49.26 74.64
C GLU A 451 187.94 49.89 73.74
N ARG A 452 188.04 49.46 72.47
CA ARG A 452 189.06 49.99 71.54
C ARG A 452 188.80 51.45 71.17
N ASP A 453 187.54 51.86 71.05
CA ASP A 453 187.20 53.25 70.71
C ASP A 453 187.47 54.22 71.89
N GLY A 454 187.28 53.74 73.13
CA GLY A 454 187.75 54.44 74.35
C GLY A 454 189.26 54.67 74.34
N ALA A 455 190.04 53.62 74.06
CA ALA A 455 191.50 53.70 73.96
C ALA A 455 191.95 54.67 72.84
N MET A 456 191.28 54.66 71.67
CA MET A 456 191.64 55.56 70.56
C MET A 456 191.36 57.04 70.89
N LYS A 457 190.27 57.35 71.61
CA LYS A 457 189.94 58.73 72.01
C LYS A 457 190.97 59.31 72.99
N ALA A 458 191.49 58.50 73.92
CA ALA A 458 192.58 58.91 74.81
C ALA A 458 193.86 59.28 74.03
N ALA A 459 194.26 58.45 73.04
CA ALA A 459 195.42 58.71 72.19
C ALA A 459 195.28 60.00 71.35
N ARG A 460 194.10 60.23 70.74
CA ARG A 460 193.85 61.46 69.95
C ARG A 460 193.89 62.74 70.78
N ALA A 461 193.48 62.69 72.05
CA ALA A 461 193.53 63.83 72.95
C ALA A 461 194.97 64.21 73.35
N ALA A 462 195.85 63.22 73.53
CA ALA A 462 197.27 63.46 73.81
C ALA A 462 197.96 64.18 72.64
N TRP A 463 197.73 63.70 71.40
CA TRP A 463 198.29 64.29 70.19
C TRP A 463 197.95 65.79 70.04
N ARG A 464 196.68 66.16 70.30
CA ARG A 464 196.20 67.57 70.21
C ARG A 464 196.91 68.56 71.15
N ARG A 465 197.51 68.12 72.27
CA ARG A 465 198.29 69.02 73.14
C ARG A 465 199.63 69.37 72.51
N SER A 466 200.39 68.35 72.12
CA SER A 466 201.69 68.48 71.47
C SER A 466 201.63 69.36 70.20
N THR A 467 200.57 69.23 69.40
CA THR A 467 200.41 70.06 68.17
C THR A 467 200.31 71.56 68.48
N ARG A 468 199.75 71.97 69.63
CA ARG A 468 199.60 73.39 69.99
C ARG A 468 200.93 74.01 70.42
N GLU A 469 201.73 73.28 71.20
CA GLU A 469 203.09 73.69 71.55
C GLU A 469 203.96 73.89 70.30
N SER A 470 203.90 72.96 69.34
CA SER A 470 204.64 73.06 68.08
C SER A 470 204.21 74.24 67.18
N SER A 471 203.03 74.82 67.39
CA SER A 471 202.60 76.03 66.67
C SER A 471 203.06 77.30 67.38
N HIS A 472 203.07 77.32 68.72
CA HIS A 472 203.56 78.46 69.50
C HIS A 472 205.06 78.71 69.24
N LEU A 473 205.88 77.64 69.22
CA LEU A 473 207.32 77.73 68.95
C LEU A 473 207.64 78.25 67.53
N ARG A 474 206.81 77.94 66.53
CA ARG A 474 207.02 78.42 65.15
C ARG A 474 206.73 79.91 64.98
N SER A 475 205.77 80.46 65.72
CA SER A 475 205.50 81.91 65.74
C SER A 475 206.67 82.71 66.34
N LEU A 476 207.37 82.12 67.31
CA LEU A 476 208.49 82.77 67.99
C LEU A 476 209.79 82.78 67.14
N LEU A 477 209.91 81.88 66.16
CA LEU A 477 211.02 81.89 65.19
C LEU A 477 210.83 82.96 64.11
N ALA A 478 209.63 83.12 63.56
CA ALA A 478 209.34 84.13 62.53
C ALA A 478 209.73 85.56 62.99
N THR A 479 209.43 85.92 64.24
CA THR A 479 209.78 87.23 64.82
C THR A 479 211.29 87.43 65.05
N LYS A 480 212.09 86.35 65.04
CA LYS A 480 213.57 86.40 65.07
C LYS A 480 214.17 86.50 63.67
N ASP A 481 213.57 85.86 62.67
CA ASP A 481 214.05 85.92 61.30
C ASP A 481 213.81 87.30 60.66
N ASP A 482 212.66 87.93 60.92
CA ASP A 482 212.36 89.29 60.42
C ASP A 482 213.34 90.36 60.94
N THR A 483 213.82 90.22 62.19
CA THR A 483 214.83 91.13 62.76
C THR A 483 216.22 90.92 62.15
N ILE A 484 216.54 89.70 61.70
CA ILE A 484 217.79 89.39 60.98
C ILE A 484 217.74 89.95 59.55
N VAL A 485 216.60 89.84 58.85
CA VAL A 485 216.45 90.35 57.47
C VAL A 485 216.58 91.89 57.40
N SER A 486 216.09 92.62 58.40
CA SER A 486 216.31 94.07 58.47
C SER A 486 217.78 94.43 58.64
N LEU A 487 218.50 93.77 59.55
CA LEU A 487 219.94 94.00 59.77
C LEU A 487 220.81 93.65 58.55
N ILE A 488 220.40 92.64 57.76
CA ILE A 488 221.03 92.30 56.48
C ILE A 488 220.80 93.37 55.40
N SER A 489 219.71 94.14 55.51
CA SER A 489 219.41 95.24 54.59
C SER A 489 220.33 96.44 54.84
N ASP A 490 220.56 96.79 56.11
CA ASP A 490 221.46 97.88 56.51
C ASP A 490 222.93 97.62 56.14
N TYR A 491 223.34 96.35 56.04
CA TYR A 491 224.72 95.96 55.73
C TYR A 491 225.14 96.08 54.25
N LYS A 492 224.20 96.20 53.31
CA LYS A 492 224.50 96.11 51.86
C LYS A 492 225.00 97.40 51.19
N LEU A 493 224.98 98.54 51.88
CA LEU A 493 225.39 99.84 51.31
C LEU A 493 226.81 100.31 51.70
N LEU A 494 227.54 99.57 52.56
CA LEU A 494 228.86 99.98 53.06
C LEU A 494 230.01 98.95 52.86
N GLY A 495 229.75 97.86 52.15
CA GLY A 495 230.78 97.04 51.46
C GLY A 495 231.86 96.36 52.32
N LEU A 496 231.59 95.12 52.77
CA LEU A 496 232.62 94.18 53.26
C LEU A 496 232.24 92.72 52.95
N ASN A 497 233.22 91.82 53.05
CA ASN A 497 233.25 90.44 52.52
C ASN A 497 232.66 89.35 53.47
N THR A 498 232.79 88.07 53.06
CA THR A 498 232.74 86.79 53.84
C THR A 498 231.38 86.06 53.88
N ASN A 499 231.24 84.81 53.37
CA ASN A 499 231.57 83.45 53.92
C ASN A 499 230.52 82.96 54.96
N GLU A 500 230.18 81.68 55.20
CA GLU A 500 230.56 80.34 54.66
C GLU A 500 229.64 79.23 55.27
N ILE A 501 229.67 78.00 54.71
CA ILE A 501 229.52 76.66 55.42
C ILE A 501 228.14 76.32 56.10
N ARG A 502 227.69 75.07 56.37
CA ARG A 502 227.72 73.66 55.84
C ARG A 502 227.23 72.71 57.00
N TYR A 503 227.10 71.39 56.75
CA TYR A 503 226.90 70.25 57.70
C TYR A 503 225.46 69.92 58.19
N GLN A 504 225.14 68.72 58.72
CA GLN A 504 225.24 67.31 58.20
C GLN A 504 224.69 66.26 59.23
N HIS A 505 224.21 65.09 58.73
CA HIS A 505 224.21 63.70 59.31
C HIS A 505 223.49 63.23 60.63
N HIS A 506 222.71 62.14 60.48
CA HIS A 506 222.63 60.87 61.30
C HIS A 506 222.01 60.83 62.75
N PRO A 507 221.80 59.64 63.40
CA PRO A 507 221.16 58.35 62.96
C PRO A 507 220.31 57.52 64.03
N ASN A 508 219.39 56.62 63.58
CA ASN A 508 218.91 55.31 64.20
C ASN A 508 218.36 55.26 65.68
N PRO A 509 217.94 54.11 66.32
CA PRO A 509 217.47 52.75 65.90
C PRO A 509 216.22 52.10 66.64
N HIS A 510 215.74 50.90 66.19
CA HIS A 510 215.10 49.77 66.98
C HIS A 510 213.61 49.87 67.49
N LYS A 511 212.80 48.84 67.92
CA LYS A 511 212.74 47.32 67.86
C LYS A 511 211.35 46.70 68.36
N LEU A 512 211.06 45.40 68.05
CA LEU A 512 210.13 44.40 68.73
C LEU A 512 208.57 44.62 68.73
N SER A 513 207.63 43.64 68.97
CA SER A 513 207.48 42.17 68.65
C SER A 513 206.06 41.58 69.01
N GLY A 514 205.59 40.49 68.33
CA GLY A 514 204.55 39.49 68.76
C GLY A 514 203.03 39.84 68.67
N LYS A 515 202.03 38.92 68.82
CA LYS A 515 201.88 37.44 68.57
C LYS A 515 200.39 36.99 68.80
N LEU A 516 199.78 36.23 67.86
CA LEU A 516 198.61 35.27 67.97
C LEU A 516 197.26 35.67 68.67
N PRO A 517 196.13 34.98 68.38
CA PRO A 517 195.79 34.16 67.20
C PRO A 517 194.98 34.93 66.14
#